data_AF-A0AAP0KJ51-F1
#
_entry.id   AF-A0AAP0KJ51-F1
#
_cell.length_a   1.000
_cell.length_b   1.000
_cell.length_c   1.000
_cell.angle_alpha   90.00
_cell.angle_beta   90.00
_cell.angle_gamma   90.00
#
_symmetry.space_group_name_H-M   'P 1'
#
loop_
_entity.id
_entity.type
_entity.pdbx_description
1 polymer ?
#
loop_
_entity_poly.entity_id
_entity_poly.type
_entity_poly.pdbx_seq_one_letter_code
_entity_poly.pdbx_strand_id
1 'polypeptide(L)'
;MENYSTSGAHDETKSFIENQSEHEESDIANQEQPSRKVIHPVLNLIQKIIFQALLWIIYQFKQYMNPKIMLANYCAYAYVTGELIMAMGSVLAWTVLGLELEPHFNKPYMATSIQDFWGKRWNLVMPNALRLVVYKPLKKRVLSRSPFGAMFPTIVAVMATFVVSGLVHETVPYYFARMRPSWEITGFFVLQGLGVTVEITLKKLLLMKRIAWRMNRVVSGVLVLGFVMVVLCGCFSRLF
;
A
#
# COMPACT_ATOMS: atom_id res chain seq x y z
N MET A 1 70.43 -32.41 -16.76
CA MET A 1 69.03 -32.73 -17.10
C MET A 1 68.51 -33.57 -15.94
N GLU A 2 67.48 -33.22 -15.18
CA GLU A 2 66.45 -32.20 -15.28
C GLU A 2 65.91 -31.97 -13.85
N ASN A 3 65.80 -30.70 -13.46
CA ASN A 3 65.02 -30.29 -12.28
C ASN A 3 63.56 -30.19 -12.73
N TYR A 4 62.69 -31.09 -12.29
CA TYR A 4 61.24 -30.94 -12.51
C TYR A 4 60.43 -31.26 -11.25
N SER A 5 59.42 -30.41 -11.03
CA SER A 5 58.22 -30.64 -10.22
C SER A 5 58.32 -30.59 -8.69
N THR A 6 58.59 -29.40 -8.15
CA THR A 6 58.04 -28.98 -6.84
C THR A 6 57.07 -27.80 -6.94
N SER A 7 56.86 -27.24 -8.14
CA SER A 7 56.03 -26.06 -8.35
C SER A 7 54.52 -26.33 -8.40
N GLY A 8 54.07 -27.54 -8.77
CA GLY A 8 52.64 -27.85 -8.95
C GLY A 8 51.88 -28.08 -7.64
N ALA A 9 52.50 -28.76 -6.65
CA ALA A 9 51.84 -29.09 -5.39
C ALA A 9 51.53 -27.83 -4.54
N HIS A 10 52.35 -26.79 -4.66
CA HIS A 10 52.18 -25.55 -3.91
C HIS A 10 51.04 -24.68 -4.47
N ASP A 11 50.68 -24.86 -5.74
CA ASP A 11 49.65 -24.12 -6.46
C ASP A 11 48.25 -24.77 -6.30
N GLU A 12 48.21 -26.11 -6.28
CA GLU A 12 47.00 -26.86 -5.92
C GLU A 12 46.57 -26.61 -4.46
N THR A 13 47.54 -26.49 -3.55
CA THR A 13 47.23 -26.20 -2.13
C THR A 13 46.68 -24.78 -1.96
N LYS A 14 47.20 -23.81 -2.73
CA LYS A 14 46.70 -22.43 -2.70
C LYS A 14 45.28 -22.31 -3.26
N SER A 15 45.01 -22.93 -4.42
CA SER A 15 43.68 -22.92 -5.01
C SER A 15 42.64 -23.66 -4.16
N PHE A 16 43.05 -24.71 -3.44
CA PHE A 16 42.18 -25.38 -2.48
C PHE A 16 41.82 -24.48 -1.27
N ILE A 17 42.80 -23.78 -0.70
CA ILE A 17 42.58 -22.84 0.41
C ILE A 17 41.73 -21.65 -0.03
N GLU A 18 41.97 -21.11 -1.23
CA GLU A 18 41.20 -20.00 -1.80
C GLU A 18 39.73 -20.40 -2.02
N ASN A 19 39.47 -21.56 -2.65
CA ASN A 19 38.11 -22.09 -2.80
C ASN A 19 37.41 -22.35 -1.46
N GLN A 20 38.15 -22.81 -0.45
CA GLN A 20 37.58 -23.05 0.88
C GLN A 20 37.24 -21.72 1.59
N SER A 21 38.08 -20.70 1.41
CA SER A 21 37.82 -19.35 1.95
C SER A 21 36.64 -18.66 1.27
N GLU A 22 36.50 -18.79 -0.05
CA GLU A 22 35.34 -18.27 -0.79
C GLU A 22 34.04 -19.00 -0.38
N HIS A 23 34.12 -20.31 -0.15
CA HIS A 23 32.98 -21.07 0.37
C HIS A 23 32.58 -20.60 1.78
N GLU A 24 33.53 -20.45 2.71
CA GLU A 24 33.25 -19.94 4.06
C GLU A 24 32.69 -18.51 4.04
N GLU A 25 33.23 -17.61 3.20
CA GLU A 25 32.72 -16.24 3.08
C GLU A 25 31.31 -16.22 2.47
N SER A 26 31.03 -17.09 1.50
CA SER A 26 29.69 -17.25 0.91
C SER A 26 28.68 -17.81 1.91
N ASP A 27 29.10 -18.72 2.78
CA ASP A 27 28.26 -19.33 3.82
C ASP A 27 27.98 -18.33 4.94
N ILE A 28 28.97 -17.52 5.34
CA ILE A 28 28.80 -16.44 6.31
C ILE A 28 27.87 -15.35 5.75
N ALA A 29 28.05 -14.95 4.48
CA ALA A 29 27.17 -13.98 3.81
C ALA A 29 25.73 -14.51 3.65
N ASN A 30 25.56 -15.81 3.38
CA ASN A 30 24.25 -16.47 3.34
C ASN A 30 23.63 -16.69 4.72
N GLN A 31 24.41 -16.73 5.82
CA GLN A 31 23.89 -16.79 7.18
C GLN A 31 23.50 -15.40 7.73
N GLU A 32 24.20 -14.33 7.34
CA GLU A 32 23.83 -12.95 7.72
C GLU A 32 22.58 -12.43 6.96
N GLN A 33 22.37 -12.84 5.71
CA GLN A 33 21.20 -12.44 4.91
C GLN A 33 19.82 -12.81 5.52
N PRO A 34 19.55 -14.03 6.02
CA PRO A 34 18.26 -14.40 6.59
C PRO A 34 17.99 -13.67 7.91
N SER A 35 19.03 -13.46 8.74
CA SER A 35 18.97 -12.67 9.97
C SER A 35 18.57 -11.21 9.69
N ARG A 36 19.24 -10.55 8.75
CA ARG A 36 18.96 -9.15 8.38
C ARG A 36 17.55 -8.97 7.78
N LYS A 37 17.04 -9.96 7.03
CA LYS A 37 15.68 -9.94 6.45
C LYS A 37 14.56 -10.01 7.49
N VAL A 38 14.79 -10.66 8.64
CA VAL A 38 13.79 -10.83 9.71
C VAL A 38 13.84 -9.69 10.76
N ILE A 39 15.01 -9.10 11.01
CA ILE A 39 15.17 -8.03 12.01
C ILE A 39 14.49 -6.72 11.58
N HIS A 40 14.59 -6.35 10.29
CA HIS A 40 13.98 -5.13 9.77
C HIS A 40 12.43 -5.06 9.89
N PRO A 41 11.65 -6.12 9.53
CA PRO A 41 10.19 -6.07 9.67
C PRO A 41 9.72 -6.06 11.13
N VAL A 42 10.41 -6.76 12.04
CA VAL A 42 10.09 -6.74 13.48
C VAL A 42 10.36 -5.37 14.09
N LEU A 43 11.49 -4.75 13.77
CA LEU A 43 11.80 -3.39 14.24
C LEU A 43 10.78 -2.37 13.75
N ASN A 44 10.38 -2.45 12.47
CA ASN A 44 9.33 -1.60 11.90
C ASN A 44 7.98 -1.79 12.61
N LEU A 45 7.64 -3.01 13.01
CA LEU A 45 6.42 -3.30 13.75
C LEU A 45 6.46 -2.69 15.16
N ILE A 46 7.58 -2.86 15.88
CA ILE A 46 7.77 -2.29 17.22
C ILE A 46 7.68 -0.76 17.15
N GLN A 47 8.34 -0.13 16.19
CA GLN A 47 8.27 1.33 15.99
C GLN A 47 6.81 1.80 15.79
N LYS A 48 6.03 1.06 15.00
CA LYS A 48 4.60 1.37 14.77
C LYS A 48 3.77 1.24 16.04
N ILE A 49 4.01 0.20 16.86
CA ILE A 49 3.31 0.00 18.14
C ILE A 49 3.64 1.13 19.13
N ILE A 50 4.91 1.52 19.24
CA ILE A 50 5.33 2.63 20.10
C ILE A 50 4.66 3.94 19.65
N PHE A 51 4.67 4.21 18.34
CA PHE A 51 4.05 5.41 17.79
C PHE A 51 2.53 5.41 18.02
N GLN A 52 1.87 4.25 17.90
CA GLN A 52 0.45 4.09 18.20
C GLN A 52 0.13 4.36 19.68
N ALA A 53 0.98 3.90 20.61
CA ALA A 53 0.85 4.18 22.03
C ALA A 53 1.03 5.67 22.34
N LEU A 54 1.97 6.35 21.68
CA LEU A 54 2.17 7.79 21.83
C LEU A 54 0.92 8.59 21.40
N LEU A 55 0.32 8.25 20.25
CA LEU A 55 -0.91 8.90 19.78
C LEU A 55 -2.09 8.66 20.73
N TRP A 56 -2.13 7.48 21.38
CA TRP A 56 -3.12 7.19 22.41
C TRP A 56 -2.89 8.00 23.69
N ILE A 57 -1.64 8.22 24.11
CA ILE A 57 -1.32 9.10 25.24
C ILE A 57 -1.76 10.54 24.93
N ILE A 58 -1.42 11.04 23.73
CA ILE A 58 -1.84 12.38 23.27
C ILE A 58 -3.37 12.50 23.31
N TYR A 59 -4.09 11.46 22.90
CA TYR A 59 -5.56 11.42 22.95
C TYR A 59 -6.13 11.66 24.35
N GLN A 60 -5.47 11.21 25.42
CA GLN A 60 -5.93 11.44 26.79
C GLN A 60 -5.94 12.93 27.17
N PHE A 61 -5.14 13.75 26.49
CA PHE A 61 -5.09 15.20 26.69
C PHE A 61 -6.06 15.98 25.77
N LYS A 62 -7.05 15.31 25.14
CA LYS A 62 -7.98 15.94 24.19
C LYS A 62 -8.67 17.21 24.71
N GLN A 63 -8.92 17.29 26.01
CA GLN A 63 -9.58 18.41 26.67
C GLN A 63 -8.77 19.72 26.62
N TYR A 64 -7.45 19.65 26.43
CA TYR A 64 -6.57 20.81 26.37
C TYR A 64 -6.12 21.17 24.95
N MET A 65 -6.52 20.38 23.95
CA MET A 65 -6.01 20.51 22.59
C MET A 65 -6.98 21.28 21.68
N ASN A 66 -6.41 22.07 20.77
CA ASN A 66 -7.17 22.71 19.71
C ASN A 66 -7.86 21.62 18.85
N PRO A 67 -9.13 21.80 18.44
CA PRO A 67 -9.86 20.85 17.60
C PRO A 67 -9.09 20.39 16.35
N LYS A 68 -8.28 21.28 15.73
CA LYS A 68 -7.46 20.93 14.56
C LYS A 68 -6.34 19.95 14.88
N ILE A 69 -5.70 20.08 16.05
CA ILE A 69 -4.63 19.18 16.51
C ILE A 69 -5.23 17.82 16.86
N MET A 70 -6.41 17.82 17.51
CA MET A 70 -7.14 16.60 17.81
C MET A 70 -7.50 15.82 16.54
N LEU A 71 -8.00 16.51 15.51
CA LEU A 71 -8.27 15.93 14.20
C LEU A 71 -7.01 15.34 13.55
N ALA A 72 -5.88 16.07 13.58
CA ALA A 72 -4.62 15.56 13.05
C ALA A 72 -4.16 14.28 13.79
N ASN A 73 -4.31 14.24 15.12
CA ASN A 73 -4.02 13.06 15.93
C ASN A 73 -4.90 11.87 15.53
N TYR A 74 -6.20 12.07 15.31
CA TYR A 74 -7.10 11.02 14.85
C TYR A 74 -6.72 10.47 13.46
N CYS A 75 -6.38 11.36 12.51
CA CYS A 75 -5.91 10.94 11.19
C CYS A 75 -4.63 10.11 11.29
N ALA A 76 -3.67 10.53 12.12
CA ALA A 76 -2.45 9.78 12.38
C ALA A 76 -2.75 8.43 13.03
N TYR A 77 -3.63 8.40 14.03
CA TYR A 77 -4.04 7.18 14.74
C TYR A 77 -4.66 6.18 13.79
N ALA A 78 -5.62 6.61 12.95
CA ALA A 78 -6.28 5.76 11.97
C ALA A 78 -5.32 5.22 10.91
N TYR A 79 -4.38 6.04 10.43
CA TYR A 79 -3.34 5.61 9.48
C TYR A 79 -2.46 4.49 10.07
N VAL A 80 -1.95 4.69 11.29
CA VAL A 80 -1.05 3.74 11.96
C VAL A 80 -1.80 2.45 12.32
N THR A 81 -3.06 2.56 12.74
CA THR A 81 -3.92 1.40 13.02
C THR A 81 -4.16 0.58 11.75
N GLY A 82 -4.45 1.24 10.62
CA GLY A 82 -4.59 0.55 9.33
C GLY A 82 -3.30 -0.18 8.94
N GLU A 83 -2.14 0.47 9.06
CA GLU A 83 -0.84 -0.14 8.82
C GLU A 83 -0.54 -1.34 9.73
N LEU A 84 -0.96 -1.28 10.99
CA LEU A 84 -0.80 -2.39 11.96
C LEU A 84 -1.69 -3.58 11.61
N ILE A 85 -2.98 -3.35 11.32
CA ILE A 85 -3.91 -4.43 10.93
C ILE A 85 -3.41 -5.15 9.68
N MET A 86 -2.95 -4.38 8.69
CA MET A 86 -2.37 -4.91 7.45
C MET A 86 -1.09 -5.73 7.73
N ALA A 87 -0.18 -5.23 8.57
CA ALA A 87 1.04 -5.95 8.95
C ALA A 87 0.75 -7.23 9.74
N MET A 88 -0.25 -7.22 10.62
CA MET A 88 -0.70 -8.42 11.32
C MET A 88 -1.30 -9.44 10.36
N GLY A 89 -2.10 -8.98 9.39
CA GLY A 89 -2.65 -9.83 8.33
C GLY A 89 -1.58 -10.51 7.49
N SER A 90 -0.51 -9.78 7.14
CA SER A 90 0.60 -10.37 6.38
C SER A 90 1.37 -11.43 7.18
N VAL A 91 1.62 -11.18 8.47
CA VAL A 91 2.26 -12.17 9.36
C VAL A 91 1.39 -13.41 9.49
N LEU A 92 0.08 -13.24 9.71
CA LEU A 92 -0.86 -14.36 9.83
C LEU A 92 -0.91 -15.22 8.57
N ALA A 93 -0.96 -14.59 7.39
CA ALA A 93 -0.98 -15.33 6.13
C ALA A 93 0.34 -16.05 5.85
N TRP A 94 1.48 -15.47 6.26
CA TRP A 94 2.76 -16.18 6.23
C TRP A 94 2.78 -17.38 7.19
N THR A 95 2.33 -17.22 8.44
CA THR A 95 2.36 -18.32 9.43
C THR A 95 1.40 -19.46 9.10
N VAL A 96 0.22 -19.15 8.54
CA VAL A 96 -0.81 -20.15 8.26
C VAL A 96 -0.65 -20.79 6.87
N LEU A 97 -0.26 -20.01 5.87
CA LEU A 97 -0.24 -20.45 4.47
C LEU A 97 1.17 -20.57 3.89
N GLY A 98 2.21 -20.14 4.61
CA GLY A 98 3.58 -20.06 4.09
C GLY A 98 3.76 -19.04 2.98
N LEU A 99 2.76 -18.16 2.76
CA LEU A 99 2.76 -17.19 1.67
C LEU A 99 3.39 -15.88 2.16
N GLU A 100 4.48 -15.47 1.51
CA GLU A 100 5.06 -14.15 1.70
C GLU A 100 4.21 -13.12 0.95
N LEU A 101 3.48 -12.26 1.68
CA LEU A 101 2.72 -11.19 1.05
C LEU A 101 3.63 -10.01 0.71
N GLU A 102 3.45 -9.51 -0.51
CA GLU A 102 4.10 -8.31 -1.01
C GLU A 102 3.81 -7.08 -0.11
N PRO A 103 4.72 -6.10 -0.01
CA PRO A 103 4.52 -4.93 0.85
C PRO A 103 3.18 -4.25 0.58
N HIS A 104 2.38 -4.05 1.62
CA HIS A 104 1.01 -3.55 1.45
C HIS A 104 0.99 -2.08 1.01
N PHE A 105 2.04 -1.32 1.29
CA PHE A 105 2.17 0.07 0.88
C PHE A 105 3.47 0.30 0.10
N ASN A 106 3.40 1.12 -0.94
CA ASN A 106 4.55 1.54 -1.73
C ASN A 106 4.65 3.07 -1.77
N LYS A 107 5.26 3.65 -0.74
CA LYS A 107 5.51 5.10 -0.59
C LYS A 107 4.30 5.95 -1.03
N PRO A 108 3.16 5.85 -0.32
CA PRO A 108 1.89 6.49 -0.73
C PRO A 108 1.99 8.02 -0.85
N TYR A 109 2.88 8.63 -0.08
CA TYR A 109 3.18 10.06 -0.13
C TYR A 109 3.87 10.53 -1.43
N MET A 110 4.40 9.60 -2.24
CA MET A 110 4.97 9.90 -3.56
C MET A 110 3.94 9.76 -4.70
N ALA A 111 2.67 9.51 -4.39
CA ALA A 111 1.64 9.41 -5.41
C ALA A 111 1.49 10.73 -6.16
N THR A 112 1.48 10.66 -7.49
CA THR A 112 1.28 11.85 -8.35
C THR A 112 -0.13 11.92 -8.93
N SER A 113 -0.98 10.94 -8.65
CA SER A 113 -2.37 10.94 -9.06
C SER A 113 -3.22 10.09 -8.12
N ILE A 114 -4.54 10.31 -8.11
CA ILE A 114 -5.48 9.56 -7.26
C ILE A 114 -5.51 8.10 -7.73
N GLN A 115 -5.40 7.86 -9.04
CA GLN A 115 -5.23 6.51 -9.61
C GLN A 115 -3.94 5.82 -9.14
N ASP A 116 -2.83 6.56 -9.09
CA ASP A 116 -1.53 6.02 -8.67
C ASP A 116 -1.53 5.74 -7.17
N PHE A 117 -2.16 6.61 -6.37
CA PHE A 117 -2.37 6.40 -4.94
C PHE A 117 -3.16 5.11 -4.68
N TRP A 118 -4.41 5.04 -5.15
CA TRP A 118 -5.30 3.91 -4.85
C TRP A 118 -4.98 2.62 -5.61
N GLY A 119 -4.32 2.70 -6.77
CA GLY A 119 -4.10 1.54 -7.64
C GLY A 119 -2.72 0.91 -7.54
N LYS A 120 -1.70 1.63 -7.04
CA LYS A 120 -0.30 1.19 -7.11
C LYS A 120 0.53 1.47 -5.87
N ARG A 121 -0.02 2.18 -4.88
CA ARG A 121 0.76 2.64 -3.71
C ARG A 121 0.06 2.40 -2.38
N TRP A 122 -1.28 2.44 -2.37
CA TRP A 122 -2.10 2.21 -1.21
C TRP A 122 -2.68 0.79 -1.22
N ASN A 123 -2.36 0.00 -0.19
CA ASN A 123 -2.89 -1.34 0.06
C ASN A 123 -2.81 -2.27 -1.17
N LEU A 124 -1.64 -2.55 -1.75
CA LEU A 124 -1.48 -3.21 -3.07
C LEU A 124 -2.29 -4.51 -3.26
N VAL A 125 -2.46 -5.28 -2.18
CA VAL A 125 -3.20 -6.55 -2.18
C VAL A 125 -4.68 -6.33 -2.52
N MET A 126 -5.32 -5.30 -1.96
CA MET A 126 -6.77 -5.11 -2.06
C MET A 126 -7.24 -4.61 -3.44
N PRO A 127 -6.64 -3.56 -4.07
CA PRO A 127 -6.92 -3.18 -5.45
C PRO A 127 -6.62 -4.31 -6.45
N ASN A 128 -5.60 -5.13 -6.22
CA ASN A 128 -5.31 -6.28 -7.08
C ASN A 128 -6.42 -7.33 -6.99
N ALA A 129 -6.83 -7.70 -5.78
CA ALA A 129 -7.96 -8.62 -5.56
C ALA A 129 -9.25 -8.06 -6.18
N LEU A 130 -9.61 -6.81 -5.87
CA LEU A 130 -10.79 -6.16 -6.42
C LEU A 130 -10.73 -5.99 -7.94
N ARG A 131 -9.53 -5.82 -8.52
CA ARG A 131 -9.35 -5.76 -9.97
C ARG A 131 -9.72 -7.08 -10.64
N LEU A 132 -9.38 -8.20 -10.01
CA LEU A 132 -9.67 -9.55 -10.51
C LEU A 132 -11.13 -9.93 -10.27
N VAL A 133 -11.65 -9.65 -9.07
CA VAL A 133 -12.98 -10.09 -8.63
C VAL A 133 -14.10 -9.19 -9.13
N VAL A 134 -13.89 -7.88 -9.19
CA VAL A 134 -14.94 -6.89 -9.50
C VAL A 134 -14.68 -6.21 -10.84
N TYR A 135 -13.53 -5.54 -10.99
CA TYR A 135 -13.29 -4.65 -12.12
C TYR A 135 -13.31 -5.38 -13.47
N LYS A 136 -12.49 -6.43 -13.64
CA LYS A 136 -12.38 -7.18 -14.90
C LYS A 136 -13.70 -7.84 -15.33
N PRO A 137 -14.39 -8.63 -14.48
CA PRO A 137 -15.62 -9.30 -14.89
C PRO A 137 -16.74 -8.30 -15.18
N LEU A 138 -16.87 -7.26 -14.36
CA LEU A 138 -17.91 -6.24 -14.56
C LEU A 138 -17.65 -5.44 -15.83
N LYS A 139 -16.42 -5.00 -16.07
CA LYS A 139 -16.07 -4.27 -17.30
C LYS A 139 -16.35 -5.10 -18.55
N LYS A 140 -15.99 -6.39 -18.56
CA LYS A 140 -16.25 -7.30 -19.69
C LYS A 140 -17.76 -7.46 -19.93
N ARG A 141 -18.54 -7.64 -18.85
CA ARG A 141 -20.00 -7.79 -18.93
C ARG A 141 -20.69 -6.53 -19.42
N VAL A 142 -20.29 -5.35 -18.93
CA VAL A 142 -20.88 -4.07 -19.33
C VAL A 142 -20.46 -3.70 -20.77
N LEU A 143 -19.21 -3.94 -21.15
CA LEU A 143 -18.74 -3.73 -22.53
C LEU A 143 -19.54 -4.55 -23.54
N SER A 144 -19.86 -5.81 -23.20
CA SER A 144 -20.64 -6.70 -24.07
C SER A 144 -22.11 -6.28 -24.24
N ARG A 145 -22.65 -5.43 -23.36
CA ARG A 145 -24.07 -5.06 -23.32
C ARG A 145 -24.35 -3.57 -23.57
N SER A 146 -23.31 -2.75 -23.58
CA SER A 146 -23.44 -1.30 -23.63
C SER A 146 -23.26 -0.79 -25.06
N PRO A 147 -24.25 -0.06 -25.62
CA PRO A 147 -24.05 0.70 -26.86
C PRO A 147 -23.20 1.96 -26.63
N PHE A 148 -23.05 2.39 -25.37
CA PHE A 148 -22.22 3.54 -25.00
C PHE A 148 -20.74 3.15 -25.08
N GLY A 149 -19.95 4.00 -25.74
CA GLY A 149 -18.54 3.75 -26.07
C GLY A 149 -17.65 3.35 -24.88
N ALA A 150 -16.40 2.97 -25.18
CA ALA A 150 -15.47 2.28 -24.26
C ALA A 150 -15.17 3.00 -22.91
N MET A 151 -15.62 4.24 -22.74
CA MET A 151 -15.52 4.97 -21.47
C MET A 151 -16.55 4.48 -20.44
N PHE A 152 -17.80 4.26 -20.84
CA PHE A 152 -18.89 3.90 -19.91
C PHE A 152 -18.62 2.61 -19.12
N PRO A 153 -18.18 1.48 -19.74
CA PRO A 153 -17.82 0.27 -18.99
C PRO A 153 -16.66 0.48 -18.01
N THR A 154 -15.75 1.41 -18.30
CA THR A 154 -14.62 1.72 -17.42
C THR A 154 -15.10 2.48 -16.18
N ILE A 155 -15.98 3.47 -16.35
CA ILE A 155 -16.54 4.25 -15.24
C ILE A 155 -17.33 3.36 -14.29
N VAL A 156 -18.25 2.54 -14.85
CA VAL A 156 -19.07 1.62 -14.05
C VAL A 156 -18.20 0.64 -13.27
N ALA A 157 -17.16 0.08 -13.90
CA ALA A 157 -16.25 -0.85 -13.24
C ALA A 157 -15.43 -0.19 -12.11
N VAL A 158 -14.95 1.05 -12.29
CA VAL A 158 -14.25 1.79 -11.24
C VAL A 158 -15.18 2.07 -10.06
N MET A 159 -16.35 2.65 -10.32
CA MET A 159 -17.30 3.01 -9.25
C MET A 159 -17.73 1.78 -8.45
N ALA A 160 -18.06 0.68 -9.13
CA ALA A 160 -18.42 -0.57 -8.45
C ALA A 160 -17.29 -1.12 -7.58
N THR A 161 -16.04 -1.03 -8.04
CA THR A 161 -14.86 -1.46 -7.27
C THR A 161 -14.74 -0.66 -5.96
N PHE A 162 -14.94 0.66 -6.02
CA PHE A 162 -14.90 1.52 -4.83
C PHE A 162 -16.09 1.31 -3.90
N VAL A 163 -17.30 1.08 -4.43
CA VAL A 163 -18.48 0.75 -3.61
C VAL A 163 -18.26 -0.56 -2.86
N VAL A 164 -17.82 -1.61 -3.54
CA VAL A 164 -17.53 -2.92 -2.90
C VAL A 164 -16.44 -2.76 -1.83
N SER A 165 -15.38 -1.99 -2.13
CA SER A 165 -14.35 -1.66 -1.14
C SER A 165 -14.94 -0.96 0.09
N GLY A 166 -15.78 0.05 -0.11
CA GLY A 166 -16.44 0.77 0.98
C GLY A 166 -17.30 -0.12 1.86
N LEU A 167 -18.13 -0.98 1.25
CA LEU A 167 -18.97 -1.94 1.98
C LEU A 167 -18.13 -2.91 2.82
N VAL A 168 -17.02 -3.42 2.29
CA VAL A 168 -16.11 -4.28 3.06
C VAL A 168 -15.55 -3.51 4.26
N HIS A 169 -15.13 -2.26 4.08
CA HIS A 169 -14.61 -1.44 5.17
C HIS A 169 -15.68 -1.01 6.18
N GLU A 170 -16.96 -0.98 5.79
CA GLU A 170 -18.09 -0.79 6.70
C GLU A 170 -18.35 -2.05 7.55
N THR A 171 -18.19 -3.23 6.94
CA THR A 171 -18.45 -4.51 7.63
C THR A 171 -17.41 -4.82 8.71
N VAL A 172 -16.16 -4.39 8.55
CA VAL A 172 -15.09 -4.68 9.52
C VAL A 172 -15.40 -4.07 10.90
N PRO A 173 -15.67 -2.76 11.05
CA PRO A 173 -16.08 -2.20 12.34
C PRO A 173 -17.40 -2.77 12.86
N TYR A 174 -18.33 -3.11 11.98
CA TYR A 174 -19.59 -3.73 12.36
C TYR A 174 -19.38 -5.08 13.04
N TYR A 175 -18.55 -5.96 12.46
CA TYR A 175 -18.28 -7.28 13.02
C TYR A 175 -17.32 -7.25 14.21
N PHE A 176 -16.25 -6.46 14.15
CA PHE A 176 -15.21 -6.45 15.18
C PHE A 176 -15.54 -5.55 16.38
N ALA A 177 -16.16 -4.40 16.16
CA ALA A 177 -16.42 -3.41 17.20
C ALA A 177 -17.92 -3.23 17.51
N ARG A 178 -18.81 -3.99 16.86
CA ARG A 178 -20.28 -3.87 16.97
C ARG A 178 -20.79 -2.44 16.77
N MET A 179 -20.06 -1.63 16.01
CA MET A 179 -20.45 -0.27 15.69
C MET A 179 -21.52 -0.29 14.59
N ARG A 180 -22.51 0.61 14.68
CA ARG A 180 -23.53 0.71 13.65
C ARG A 180 -22.90 1.25 12.34
N PRO A 181 -23.28 0.71 11.17
CA PRO A 181 -22.81 1.23 9.89
C PRO A 181 -23.34 2.65 9.72
N SER A 182 -22.44 3.64 9.72
CA SER A 182 -22.77 5.06 9.55
C SER A 182 -22.83 5.45 8.07
N TRP A 183 -22.39 4.56 7.16
CA TRP A 183 -22.24 4.79 5.73
C TRP A 183 -21.21 5.86 5.36
N GLU A 184 -20.58 6.50 6.35
CA GLU A 184 -19.58 7.54 6.13
C GLU A 184 -18.30 6.95 5.53
N ILE A 185 -17.94 5.72 5.92
CA ILE A 185 -16.82 4.98 5.34
C ILE A 185 -17.13 4.66 3.87
N THR A 186 -18.30 4.10 3.60
CA THR A 186 -18.71 3.81 2.22
C THR A 186 -18.76 5.08 1.38
N GLY A 187 -19.29 6.18 1.91
CA GLY A 187 -19.33 7.49 1.26
C GLY A 187 -17.93 8.03 0.91
N PHE A 188 -16.97 7.88 1.83
CA PHE A 188 -15.57 8.22 1.58
C PHE A 188 -15.02 7.49 0.35
N PHE A 189 -15.18 6.17 0.27
CA PHE A 189 -14.69 5.38 -0.87
C PHE A 189 -15.39 5.76 -2.18
N VAL A 190 -16.69 6.05 -2.14
CA VAL A 190 -17.43 6.50 -3.33
C VAL A 190 -16.90 7.83 -3.85
N LEU A 191 -16.62 8.80 -2.97
CA LEU A 191 -16.04 10.09 -3.35
C LEU A 191 -14.63 9.94 -3.95
N GLN A 192 -13.82 9.02 -3.41
CA GLN A 192 -12.52 8.66 -3.99
C GLN A 192 -12.67 8.03 -5.38
N GLY A 193 -13.64 7.12 -5.56
CA GLY A 193 -13.95 6.52 -6.85
C GLY A 193 -14.42 7.53 -7.90
N LEU A 194 -15.17 8.55 -7.47
CA LEU A 194 -15.55 9.67 -8.33
C LEU A 194 -14.32 10.49 -8.73
N GLY A 195 -13.42 10.80 -7.78
CA GLY A 195 -12.15 11.48 -8.06
C GLY A 195 -11.31 10.74 -9.10
N VAL A 196 -11.17 9.42 -8.95
CA VAL A 196 -10.49 8.55 -9.94
C VAL A 196 -11.17 8.63 -11.31
N THR A 197 -12.49 8.55 -11.34
CA THR A 197 -13.28 8.57 -12.58
C THR A 197 -13.13 9.89 -13.35
N VAL A 198 -13.19 11.01 -12.63
CA VAL A 198 -12.96 12.36 -13.17
C VAL A 198 -11.53 12.42 -13.73
N GLU A 199 -10.54 11.93 -13.00
CA GLU A 199 -9.15 11.92 -13.44
C GLU A 199 -8.94 11.07 -14.71
N ILE A 200 -9.58 9.90 -14.83
CA ILE A 200 -9.53 9.07 -16.05
C ILE A 200 -10.11 9.83 -17.23
N THR A 201 -11.27 10.46 -17.02
CA THR A 201 -12.00 11.20 -18.07
C THR A 201 -11.19 12.40 -18.55
N LEU A 202 -10.62 13.18 -17.61
CA LEU A 202 -9.73 14.30 -17.92
C LEU A 202 -8.49 13.86 -18.69
N LYS A 203 -7.77 12.83 -18.22
CA LYS A 203 -6.59 12.30 -18.92
C LYS A 203 -6.92 11.84 -20.34
N LYS A 204 -8.06 11.16 -20.54
CA LYS A 204 -8.51 10.74 -21.88
C LYS A 204 -8.87 11.93 -22.77
N LEU A 205 -9.53 12.95 -22.23
CA LEU A 205 -9.89 14.16 -22.97
C LEU A 205 -8.65 14.95 -23.40
N LEU A 206 -7.67 15.09 -22.51
CA LEU A 206 -6.40 15.76 -22.81
C LEU A 206 -5.58 15.02 -23.86
N LEU A 207 -5.57 13.68 -23.79
CA LEU A 207 -4.94 12.83 -24.81
C LEU A 207 -5.63 13.00 -26.17
N MET A 208 -6.97 13.01 -26.20
CA MET A 208 -7.76 13.21 -27.42
C MET A 208 -7.49 14.59 -28.05
N LYS A 209 -7.35 15.63 -27.22
CA LYS A 209 -7.01 16.98 -27.66
C LYS A 209 -5.50 17.18 -27.95
N ARG A 210 -4.66 16.14 -27.81
CA ARG A 210 -3.18 16.17 -27.93
C ARG A 210 -2.53 17.29 -27.11
N ILE A 211 -3.10 17.64 -25.96
CA ILE A 211 -2.54 18.67 -25.07
C ILE A 211 -1.55 17.99 -24.11
N ALA A 212 -0.29 18.38 -24.18
CA ALA A 212 0.75 17.90 -23.28
C ALA A 212 0.63 18.58 -21.89
N TRP A 213 -0.26 18.07 -21.04
CA TRP A 213 -0.33 18.54 -19.65
C TRP A 213 0.75 17.84 -18.81
N ARG A 214 1.83 18.56 -18.50
CA ARG A 214 2.86 18.13 -17.55
C ARG A 214 2.75 18.93 -16.27
N MET A 215 1.96 18.42 -15.31
CA MET A 215 1.91 18.99 -13.97
C MET A 215 3.15 18.54 -13.18
N ASN A 216 3.75 19.46 -12.42
CA ASN A 216 4.92 19.14 -11.61
C ASN A 216 4.57 18.05 -10.59
N ARG A 217 5.44 17.05 -10.43
CA ARG A 217 5.18 15.84 -9.61
C ARG A 217 4.85 16.19 -8.16
N VAL A 218 5.52 17.21 -7.61
CA VAL A 218 5.31 17.68 -6.24
C VAL A 218 3.93 18.31 -6.08
N VAL A 219 3.53 19.20 -7.00
CA VAL A 219 2.22 19.87 -6.98
C VAL A 219 1.10 18.84 -7.09
N SER A 220 1.26 17.86 -7.99
CA SER A 220 0.30 16.77 -8.15
C SER A 220 0.20 15.90 -6.91
N GLY A 221 1.32 15.60 -6.25
CA GLY A 221 1.32 14.83 -5.01
C GLY A 221 0.66 15.56 -3.84
N VAL A 222 0.96 16.85 -3.66
CA VAL A 222 0.31 17.67 -2.63
C VAL A 222 -1.19 17.77 -2.88
N LEU A 223 -1.62 17.92 -4.13
CA LEU A 223 -3.05 17.97 -4.47
C LEU A 223 -3.76 16.64 -4.18
N VAL A 224 -3.13 15.50 -4.50
CA VAL A 224 -3.72 14.18 -4.26
C VAL A 224 -3.83 13.89 -2.77
N LEU A 225 -2.75 14.12 -2.02
CA LEU A 225 -2.75 13.92 -0.57
C LEU A 225 -3.72 14.89 0.11
N GLY A 226 -3.73 16.17 -0.31
CA GLY A 226 -4.67 17.17 0.17
C GLY A 226 -6.12 16.77 -0.08
N PHE A 227 -6.45 16.31 -1.30
CA PHE A 227 -7.78 15.81 -1.64
C PHE A 227 -8.19 14.63 -0.76
N VAL A 228 -7.31 13.63 -0.60
CA VAL A 228 -7.58 12.47 0.27
C VAL A 228 -7.84 12.91 1.71
N MET A 229 -6.99 13.79 2.26
CA MET A 229 -7.11 14.29 3.62
C MET A 229 -8.36 15.15 3.83
N VAL A 230 -8.76 15.95 2.84
CA VAL A 230 -9.99 16.77 2.92
C VAL A 230 -11.23 15.88 2.90
N VAL A 231 -11.28 14.87 2.02
CA VAL A 231 -12.42 13.95 1.95
C VAL A 231 -12.49 13.09 3.21
N LEU A 232 -11.36 12.63 3.74
CA LEU A 232 -11.29 11.96 5.05
C LEU A 232 -11.84 12.89 6.14
N CYS A 233 -11.29 14.09 6.28
CA CYS A 233 -11.72 15.05 7.29
C CYS A 233 -13.22 15.36 7.18
N GLY A 234 -13.73 15.63 5.98
CA GLY A 234 -15.12 15.97 5.74
C GLY A 234 -16.07 14.83 6.09
N CYS A 235 -15.78 13.61 5.65
CA CYS A 235 -16.63 12.45 5.93
C CYS A 235 -16.63 12.06 7.40
N PHE A 236 -15.47 12.12 8.08
CA PHE A 236 -15.34 11.66 9.46
C PHE A 236 -15.52 12.78 10.50
N SER A 237 -15.69 14.04 10.09
CA SER A 237 -15.94 15.18 11.00
C SER A 237 -17.19 15.05 11.88
N ARG A 238 -18.11 14.14 11.55
CA ARG A 238 -19.33 13.85 12.31
C ARG A 238 -19.18 12.66 13.26
N LEU A 239 -18.15 11.84 13.06
CA LEU A 239 -17.78 10.71 13.92
C LEU A 239 -16.86 11.14 15.08
N PHE A 240 -16.34 12.37 15.07
CA PHE A 240 -15.43 12.96 16.07
C PHE A 240 -16.08 14.13 16.80
#